data_AF-A0A5P0WXI4-F1
#
_entry.id   AF-A0A5P0WXI4-F1
#
_cell.length_a   1.000
_cell.length_b   1.000
_cell.length_c   1.000
_cell.angle_alpha   90.00
_cell.angle_beta   90.00
_cell.angle_gamma   90.00
#
_symmetry.space_group_name_H-M   'P 1'
#
loop_
_entity.id
_entity.type
_entity.pdbx_description
1 polymer ?
#
loop_
_entity_poly.entity_id
_entity_poly.type
_entity_poly.pdbx_seq_one_letter_code
_entity_poly.pdbx_strand_id
1 'polypeptide(L)'
;MVANAGNDKPISVNALPAKAQTLLSQHFNGQKVMLATIESGVVSRSYDVVLQNGTKLEFDKKGNLTEVDCKQSIVPDQLIPQAIKNYLMDNYAGQSVKKIEMNKNEYEVELANGLDLTFNKHFQLIDID
;
A
#
# COMPACT_ATOMS: atom_id res chain seq x y z
N MET A 1 6.78 1.77 -21.87
CA MET A 1 5.59 2.61 -21.70
C MET A 1 6.00 3.75 -20.79
N VAL A 2 5.79 5.00 -21.20
CA VAL A 2 6.26 6.17 -20.44
C VAL A 2 5.35 6.38 -19.22
N ALA A 3 5.92 6.29 -18.01
CA ALA A 3 5.26 6.73 -16.80
C ALA A 3 5.00 8.22 -16.93
N ASN A 4 3.72 8.61 -16.92
CA ASN A 4 3.28 9.97 -17.19
C ASN A 4 3.37 10.78 -15.88
N ALA A 5 4.59 11.01 -15.39
CA ALA A 5 4.92 11.61 -14.09
C ALA A 5 4.58 13.11 -13.97
N GLY A 6 3.56 13.61 -14.67
CA GLY A 6 3.30 15.03 -14.85
C GLY A 6 1.92 15.53 -14.40
N ASN A 7 1.06 14.69 -13.83
CA ASN A 7 -0.32 15.08 -13.52
C ASN A 7 -0.74 14.96 -12.05
N ASP A 8 0.22 14.76 -11.15
CA ASP A 8 -0.02 14.73 -9.72
C ASP A 8 -0.34 16.13 -9.21
N LYS A 9 -1.54 16.29 -8.65
CA LYS A 9 -1.99 17.56 -8.10
C LYS A 9 -2.12 17.44 -6.59
N PRO A 10 -1.49 18.32 -5.81
CA PRO A 10 -1.70 18.36 -4.37
C PRO A 10 -3.18 18.59 -4.04
N ILE A 11 -3.68 17.87 -3.04
CA ILE A 11 -5.05 17.99 -2.53
C ILE A 11 -5.04 18.06 -1.01
N SER A 12 -6.13 18.55 -0.43
CA SER A 12 -6.34 18.41 1.02
C SER A 12 -6.72 16.98 1.38
N VAL A 13 -6.40 16.53 2.59
CA VAL A 13 -6.80 15.20 3.11
C VAL A 13 -8.32 15.00 3.03
N ASN A 14 -9.09 16.07 3.24
CA ASN A 14 -10.55 16.03 3.17
C ASN A 14 -11.09 15.77 1.75
N ALA A 15 -10.26 15.94 0.71
CA ALA A 15 -10.60 15.62 -0.68
C ALA A 15 -10.31 14.16 -1.06
N LEU A 16 -9.66 13.37 -0.18
CA LEU A 16 -9.51 11.94 -0.37
C LEU A 16 -10.87 11.23 -0.30
N PRO A 17 -11.04 10.07 -0.93
CA PRO A 17 -12.23 9.24 -0.72
C PRO A 17 -12.42 8.91 0.77
N ALA A 18 -13.67 8.84 1.24
CA ALA A 18 -13.99 8.58 2.64
C ALA A 18 -13.36 7.27 3.18
N LYS A 19 -13.24 6.25 2.33
CA LYS A 19 -12.54 4.99 2.68
C LYS A 19 -11.06 5.20 3.00
N ALA A 20 -10.36 5.98 2.19
CA ALA A 20 -8.95 6.30 2.42
C ALA A 20 -8.77 7.13 3.70
N GLN A 21 -9.63 8.12 3.93
CA GLN A 21 -9.63 8.90 5.18
C GLN A 21 -9.85 7.99 6.42
N THR A 22 -10.79 7.04 6.32
CA THR A 22 -11.06 6.07 7.38
C THR A 22 -9.84 5.20 7.66
N LEU A 23 -9.21 4.64 6.62
CA LEU A 23 -8.02 3.81 6.76
C LEU A 23 -6.86 4.57 7.43
N LEU A 24 -6.60 5.80 7.00
CA LEU A 24 -5.58 6.66 7.62
C LEU A 24 -5.88 6.88 9.11
N SER A 25 -7.13 7.19 9.45
CA SER A 25 -7.52 7.41 10.84
C SER A 25 -7.47 6.15 11.72
N GLN A 26 -7.67 4.97 11.14
CA GLN A 26 -7.72 3.71 11.88
C GLN A 26 -6.33 3.10 12.08
N HIS A 27 -5.48 3.13 11.04
CA HIS A 27 -4.21 2.42 11.03
C HIS A 27 -3.00 3.34 11.19
N PHE A 28 -3.17 4.66 10.99
CA PHE A 28 -2.09 5.65 10.99
C PHE A 28 -2.41 6.92 11.80
N ASN A 29 -3.27 6.84 12.83
CA ASN A 29 -3.69 8.01 13.63
C ASN A 29 -2.56 8.82 14.28
N GLY A 30 -1.43 8.18 14.60
CA GLY A 30 -0.23 8.83 15.15
C GLY A 30 0.65 9.50 14.10
N GLN A 31 0.29 9.40 12.82
CA GLN A 31 1.08 9.93 11.70
C GLN A 31 0.39 11.13 11.06
N LYS A 32 1.14 12.22 10.94
CA LYS A 32 0.66 13.40 10.20
C LYS A 32 0.81 13.15 8.70
N VAL A 33 -0.22 13.48 7.91
CA VAL A 33 -0.13 13.52 6.45
C VAL A 33 0.74 14.71 6.03
N MET A 34 1.83 14.45 5.32
CA MET A 34 2.75 15.47 4.78
C MET A 34 2.32 15.91 3.40
N LEU A 35 1.88 14.96 2.58
CA LEU A 35 1.44 15.21 1.22
C LEU A 35 0.28 14.29 0.89
N ALA A 36 -0.74 14.83 0.22
CA ALA A 36 -1.75 14.05 -0.47
C ALA A 36 -1.84 14.59 -1.89
N THR A 37 -1.78 13.70 -2.88
CA THR A 37 -1.91 14.05 -4.30
C THR A 37 -3.03 13.23 -4.94
N ILE A 38 -3.58 13.78 -6.01
CA ILE A 38 -4.42 13.05 -6.94
C ILE A 38 -3.69 12.92 -8.26
N GLU A 39 -3.53 11.71 -8.74
CA GLU A 39 -3.13 11.45 -10.11
C GLU A 39 -4.39 11.21 -10.94
N SER A 40 -4.53 11.91 -12.05
CA SER A 40 -5.64 11.70 -12.98
C SER A 40 -5.10 11.48 -14.39
N GLY A 41 -5.23 10.25 -14.86
CA GLY A 41 -5.06 9.90 -16.27
C GLY A 41 -6.35 10.08 -17.05
N VAL A 42 -6.30 9.82 -18.36
CA VAL A 42 -7.49 9.85 -19.24
C VAL A 42 -8.56 8.84 -18.80
N VAL A 43 -8.13 7.72 -18.19
CA VAL A 43 -8.99 6.60 -17.80
C VAL A 43 -8.82 6.20 -16.32
N SER A 44 -7.69 6.53 -15.71
CA SER A 44 -7.33 6.17 -14.33
C SER A 44 -7.37 7.37 -13.40
N ARG A 45 -7.70 7.11 -12.13
CA ARG A 45 -7.54 8.05 -11.03
C ARG A 45 -7.04 7.28 -9.82
N SER A 46 -6.02 7.80 -9.18
CA SER A 46 -5.41 7.30 -7.96
C SER A 46 -5.16 8.46 -7.00
N TYR A 47 -4.96 8.11 -5.74
CA TYR A 47 -4.61 9.07 -4.70
C TYR A 47 -3.39 8.54 -3.94
N ASP A 48 -2.38 9.39 -3.80
CA ASP A 48 -1.18 9.05 -3.05
C ASP A 48 -1.14 9.88 -1.78
N VAL A 49 -0.69 9.25 -0.69
CA VAL A 49 -0.53 9.88 0.61
C VAL A 49 0.86 9.55 1.14
N VAL A 50 1.61 10.58 1.51
CA VAL A 50 2.90 10.45 2.19
C VAL A 50 2.75 10.95 3.63
N LEU A 51 3.12 10.08 4.56
CA LEU A 51 3.08 10.35 6.00
C LEU A 51 4.43 10.86 6.53
N GLN A 52 4.42 11.45 7.72
CA GLN A 52 5.61 12.06 8.34
C GLN A 52 6.76 11.07 8.55
N ASN A 53 6.46 9.80 8.84
CA ASN A 53 7.46 8.73 8.98
C ASN A 53 7.93 8.16 7.63
N GLY A 54 7.55 8.79 6.50
CA GLY A 54 7.88 8.34 5.16
C GLY A 54 7.04 7.17 4.64
N THR A 55 6.01 6.72 5.37
CA THR A 55 5.07 5.73 4.83
C THR A 55 4.33 6.33 3.62
N LYS A 56 4.36 5.64 2.49
CA LYS A 56 3.57 5.95 1.31
C LYS A 56 2.36 5.03 1.26
N LEU A 57 1.19 5.59 0.96
CA LEU A 57 -0.03 4.83 0.68
C LEU A 57 -0.59 5.25 -0.67
N GLU A 58 -1.01 4.29 -1.47
CA GLU A 58 -1.73 4.53 -2.71
C GLU A 58 -3.15 3.97 -2.62
N PHE A 59 -4.10 4.71 -3.19
CA PHE A 59 -5.50 4.34 -3.21
C PHE A 59 -6.07 4.43 -4.62
N ASP A 60 -6.95 3.49 -4.96
CA ASP A 60 -7.72 3.57 -6.19
C ASP A 60 -8.74 4.74 -6.16
N LYS A 61 -9.39 4.99 -7.31
CA LYS A 61 -10.44 6.03 -7.42
C LYS A 61 -11.59 5.92 -6.41
N LYS A 62 -11.82 4.75 -5.82
CA LYS A 62 -12.87 4.46 -4.82
C LYS A 62 -12.34 4.54 -3.38
N GLY A 63 -11.03 4.77 -3.19
CA GLY A 63 -10.37 4.81 -1.89
C GLY A 63 -10.02 3.44 -1.33
N ASN A 64 -10.00 2.38 -2.15
CA ASN A 64 -9.45 1.10 -1.71
C ASN A 64 -7.92 1.19 -1.74
N LEU A 65 -7.26 0.71 -0.70
CA LEU A 65 -5.80 0.66 -0.62
C LEU A 65 -5.25 -0.26 -1.70
N THR A 66 -4.30 0.24 -2.49
CA THR A 66 -3.59 -0.52 -3.53
C THR A 66 -2.13 -0.72 -3.18
N GLU A 67 -1.55 0.16 -2.36
CA GLU A 67 -0.18 -0.01 -1.87
C GLU A 67 -0.04 0.60 -0.48
N VAL A 68 0.74 -0.04 0.38
CA VAL A 68 1.32 0.58 1.57
C VAL A 68 2.79 0.21 1.66
N ASP A 69 3.65 1.22 1.68
CA ASP A 69 5.10 1.12 1.70
C ASP A 69 5.63 1.85 2.94
N CYS A 70 6.00 1.07 3.95
CA CYS A 70 6.46 1.53 5.25
C CYS A 70 7.99 1.62 5.32
N LYS A 71 8.56 2.71 4.81
CA LYS A 71 10.02 2.95 4.80
C LYS A 71 10.68 2.75 6.16
N GLN A 72 10.24 3.50 7.18
CA GLN A 72 10.84 3.49 8.52
C GLN A 72 10.06 2.64 9.54
N SER A 73 8.95 2.04 9.14
CA SER A 73 8.08 1.23 10.01
C SER A 73 7.82 -0.14 9.39
N ILE A 74 6.76 -0.81 9.83
CA ILE A 74 6.26 -2.07 9.26
C ILE A 74 4.80 -1.86 8.86
N VAL A 75 4.33 -2.62 7.88
CA VAL A 75 2.92 -2.62 7.49
C VAL A 75 2.08 -3.14 8.66
N PRO A 76 1.00 -2.43 9.07
CA PRO A 76 0.08 -2.94 10.07
C PRO A 76 -0.54 -4.29 9.68
N ASP A 77 -0.50 -5.28 10.58
CA ASP A 77 -0.97 -6.65 10.33
C ASP A 77 -2.42 -6.75 9.82
N GLN A 78 -3.27 -5.77 10.15
CA GLN A 78 -4.67 -5.70 9.72
C GLN A 78 -4.82 -5.36 8.23
N LEU A 79 -3.77 -4.82 7.61
CA LEU A 79 -3.74 -4.50 6.18
C LEU A 79 -3.23 -5.67 5.33
N ILE A 80 -2.72 -6.73 5.96
CA ILE A 80 -2.19 -7.91 5.28
C ILE A 80 -3.29 -8.99 5.25
N PRO A 81 -3.65 -9.56 4.08
CA PRO A 81 -4.59 -10.67 4.01
C PRO A 81 -4.17 -11.82 4.93
N GLN A 82 -5.12 -12.35 5.70
CA GLN A 82 -4.83 -13.34 6.75
C GLN A 82 -4.11 -14.59 6.21
N ALA A 83 -4.43 -15.05 4.99
CA ALA A 83 -3.77 -16.19 4.36
C ALA A 83 -2.28 -15.93 4.08
N ILE A 84 -1.95 -14.73 3.55
CA ILE A 84 -0.56 -14.31 3.33
C ILE A 84 0.16 -14.21 4.67
N LYS A 85 -0.45 -13.57 5.68
CA LYS A 85 0.15 -13.45 7.02
C LYS A 85 0.49 -14.82 7.61
N ASN A 86 -0.41 -15.80 7.50
CA ASN A 86 -0.16 -17.17 7.96
C ASN A 86 1.03 -17.80 7.23
N TYR A 87 1.06 -17.68 5.90
CA TYR A 87 2.18 -18.18 5.10
C TYR A 87 3.52 -17.57 5.52
N LEU A 88 3.57 -16.25 5.75
CA LEU A 88 4.78 -15.56 6.19
C LEU A 88 5.21 -15.99 7.60
N MET A 89 4.28 -16.19 8.53
CA MET A 89 4.61 -16.69 9.88
C MET A 89 5.22 -18.09 9.84
N ASP A 90 4.72 -18.97 8.96
CA ASP A 90 5.17 -20.36 8.87
C ASP A 90 6.53 -20.49 8.13
N ASN A 91 6.79 -19.63 7.15
CA ASN A 91 7.94 -19.79 6.24
C ASN A 91 9.05 -18.73 6.44
N TYR A 92 8.69 -17.56 6.98
CA TYR A 92 9.59 -16.40 7.13
C TYR A 92 9.49 -15.82 8.54
N ALA A 93 9.46 -16.69 9.55
CA ALA A 93 9.39 -16.30 10.95
C ALA A 93 10.45 -15.23 11.31
N GLY A 94 10.01 -14.17 11.99
CA GLY A 94 10.87 -13.05 12.37
C GLY A 94 11.07 -11.98 11.28
N GLN A 95 10.60 -12.21 10.05
CA GLN A 95 10.58 -11.17 9.02
C GLN A 95 9.34 -10.29 9.17
N SER A 96 9.54 -8.99 9.07
CA SER A 96 8.46 -8.00 9.05
C SER A 96 8.14 -7.60 7.61
N VAL A 97 6.87 -7.31 7.32
CA VAL A 97 6.45 -6.78 6.03
C VAL A 97 6.75 -5.28 5.96
N LYS A 98 7.49 -4.88 4.93
CA LYS A 98 7.84 -3.48 4.64
C LYS A 98 6.90 -2.85 3.63
N LYS A 99 6.49 -3.61 2.64
CA LYS A 99 5.57 -3.14 1.61
C LYS A 99 4.57 -4.24 1.25
N ILE A 100 3.35 -3.84 0.94
CA ILE A 100 2.38 -4.70 0.25
C ILE A 100 1.71 -3.91 -0.86
N GLU A 101 1.73 -4.45 -2.07
CA GLU A 101 0.92 -4.02 -3.20
C GLU A 101 -0.25 -4.98 -3.40
N MET A 102 -1.41 -4.44 -3.73
CA MET A 102 -2.68 -5.13 -3.88
C MET A 102 -3.28 -4.79 -5.24
N ASN A 103 -2.97 -5.62 -6.22
CA ASN A 103 -3.49 -5.53 -7.56
C ASN A 103 -4.71 -6.45 -7.74
N LYS A 104 -5.42 -6.33 -8.86
CA LYS A 104 -6.64 -7.11 -9.10
C LYS A 104 -6.41 -8.63 -9.12
N ASN A 105 -5.21 -9.05 -9.49
CA ASN A 105 -4.88 -10.45 -9.72
C ASN A 105 -3.85 -10.98 -8.73
N GLU A 106 -3.09 -10.11 -8.09
CA GLU A 106 -1.86 -10.44 -7.40
C GLU A 106 -1.66 -9.53 -6.18
N TYR A 107 -0.90 -10.06 -5.22
CA TYR A 107 -0.41 -9.39 -4.04
C TYR A 107 1.10 -9.53 -4.03
N GLU A 108 1.81 -8.42 -3.93
CA GLU A 108 3.27 -8.41 -3.83
C GLU A 108 3.64 -7.95 -2.43
N VAL A 109 4.54 -8.68 -1.76
CA VAL A 109 4.96 -8.42 -0.39
C VAL A 109 6.47 -8.32 -0.33
N GLU A 110 6.97 -7.15 0.07
CA GLU A 110 8.40 -6.95 0.36
C GLU A 110 8.64 -7.15 1.86
N LEU A 111 9.59 -8.02 2.19
CA LEU A 111 10.02 -8.27 3.56
C LEU A 111 11.21 -7.38 3.95
N ALA A 112 11.43 -7.22 5.26
CA ALA A 112 12.52 -6.39 5.79
C ALA A 112 13.94 -6.86 5.40
N ASN A 113 14.10 -8.11 4.97
CA ASN A 113 15.35 -8.63 4.44
C ASN A 113 15.51 -8.37 2.92
N GLY A 114 14.57 -7.68 2.29
CA GLY A 114 14.57 -7.35 0.86
C GLY A 114 14.07 -8.46 -0.06
N LEU A 115 13.44 -9.50 0.49
CA LEU A 115 12.81 -10.56 -0.31
C LEU A 115 11.42 -10.12 -0.75
N ASP A 116 11.10 -10.32 -2.02
CA ASP A 116 9.79 -10.05 -2.58
C ASP A 116 9.03 -11.37 -2.80
N LEU A 117 7.76 -11.41 -2.38
CA LEU A 117 6.88 -12.55 -2.55
C LEU A 117 5.61 -12.15 -3.29
N THR A 118 5.33 -12.83 -4.40
CA THR A 118 4.13 -12.60 -5.19
C THR A 118 3.13 -13.72 -4.96
N PHE A 119 1.91 -13.35 -4.59
CA PHE A 119 0.78 -14.26 -4.39
C PHE A 119 -0.31 -13.98 -5.42
N ASN A 120 -0.93 -15.02 -5.95
CA ASN A 120 -2.10 -14.84 -6.81
C ASN A 120 -3.35 -14.39 -6.02
N LYS A 121 -4.45 -14.11 -6.71
CA LYS A 121 -5.73 -13.68 -6.11
C LYS A 121 -6.36 -14.67 -5.11
N HIS A 122 -5.88 -15.92 -5.07
CA HIS A 122 -6.28 -16.94 -4.09
C HIS A 122 -5.27 -17.09 -2.95
N PHE A 123 -4.33 -16.15 -2.82
CA PHE A 123 -3.26 -16.10 -1.81
C PHE A 123 -2.27 -17.27 -1.88
N GLN A 124 -2.13 -17.88 -3.06
CA GLN A 124 -1.11 -18.91 -3.29
C GLN A 124 0.15 -18.23 -3.80
N LEU A 125 1.30 -18.55 -3.20
CA LEU A 125 2.59 -18.06 -3.66
C LEU A 125 2.83 -18.53 -5.11
N ILE A 126 3.22 -17.59 -5.97
CA ILE A 126 3.51 -17.85 -7.39
C ILE A 126 4.92 -17.39 -7.79
N ASP A 127 5.53 -16.47 -7.04
CA ASP A 127 6.89 -15.99 -7.32
C ASP A 127 7.64 -15.56 -6.06
N ILE A 128 8.97 -15.62 -6.11
CA ILE A 128 9.90 -15.10 -5.09
C ILE A 128 11.13 -14.51 -5.79
N ASP A 129 11.47 -13.26 -5.48
CA ASP A 129 12.65 -12.54 -5.98
C ASP A 129 13.59 -12.10 -4.84
#